data_AF-A0A2W1MPL6-F1
#
_entry.id   AF-A0A2W1MPL6-F1
#
_cell.length_a   1.000
_cell.length_b   1.000
_cell.length_c   1.000
_cell.angle_alpha   90.00
_cell.angle_beta   90.00
_cell.angle_gamma   90.00
#
_symmetry.space_group_name_H-M   'P 1'
#
loop_
_entity.id
_entity.type
_entity.pdbx_description
1 polymer ?
#
loop_
_entity_poly.entity_id
_entity_poly.type
_entity_poly.pdbx_seq_one_letter_code
_entity_poly.pdbx_strand_id
1 'polypeptide(L)'
;MNPQPLDEKDWSANHLALSEGPQLFDNPGIARLRRAVEDDFAARHLAGRVVVEPTAGAREVWDGVRAFAALPAPGDLAHLLDRCTEGLRPAGRVVLDLRSPAHWQAAFGESPAAWPERGRDDPAVALCSPAALLAAADARGLSLVALEPYAGLWDNALLYLRLERRFKWLRLLSWLDSDEALFGLALQLEQKVLARLGTSASGRYLVALEKRRDPAGNAAWAERLAAREAVLAAPSLAGIEGLLQQGPETFAAQTAGPLGSLRTRHVLFLLQQALAFHRPDFDLEPWLAPEVAEQLRRWQRAQAIDGRNMAIARGWVVEPMLRQRQGVDLVSGLEYHLATALLRDYFKTHSGVSS
;
A
#
# COMPACT_ATOMS: atom_id res chain seq x y z
N MET A 1 -11.76 25.02 -5.69
CA MET A 1 -10.35 25.40 -5.51
C MET A 1 -9.54 24.46 -6.38
N ASN A 2 -8.93 24.93 -7.48
CA ASN A 2 -8.09 24.08 -8.31
C ASN A 2 -6.87 23.63 -7.47
N PRO A 3 -6.55 22.33 -7.38
CA PRO A 3 -5.32 21.91 -6.74
C PRO A 3 -4.16 22.48 -7.56
N GLN A 4 -3.32 23.30 -6.93
CA GLN A 4 -2.06 23.69 -7.55
C GLN A 4 -1.26 22.42 -7.87
N PRO A 5 -0.63 22.32 -9.05
CA PRO A 5 0.36 21.28 -9.28
C PRO A 5 1.45 21.44 -8.22
N LEU A 6 1.76 20.35 -7.52
CA LEU A 6 2.86 20.30 -6.56
C LEU A 6 4.13 20.71 -7.30
N ASP A 7 4.74 21.80 -6.84
CA ASP A 7 5.98 22.36 -7.39
C ASP A 7 7.05 21.25 -7.42
N GLU A 8 7.64 21.03 -8.59
CA GLU A 8 8.49 19.88 -8.96
C GLU A 8 9.79 19.71 -8.12
N LYS A 9 10.01 20.54 -7.09
CA LYS A 9 11.32 20.66 -6.42
C LYS A 9 11.36 20.38 -4.92
N ASP A 10 10.26 20.02 -4.26
CA ASP A 10 10.27 19.74 -2.81
C ASP A 10 10.39 18.23 -2.47
N TRP A 11 10.98 17.45 -3.37
CA TRP A 11 11.34 16.05 -3.14
C TRP A 11 12.64 15.88 -2.35
N SER A 12 13.49 16.91 -2.31
CA SER A 12 14.86 16.85 -1.76
C SER A 12 14.96 17.24 -0.28
N ALA A 13 14.00 18.00 0.27
CA ALA A 13 14.08 18.49 1.66
C ALA A 13 13.78 17.41 2.70
N ASN A 14 13.13 16.31 2.29
CA ASN A 14 12.98 15.09 3.08
C ASN A 14 13.83 14.00 2.43
N HIS A 15 15.14 13.94 2.71
CA HIS A 15 16.03 12.84 2.29
C HIS A 15 15.61 11.49 2.90
N LEU A 16 14.51 10.96 2.41
CA LEU A 16 14.41 9.63 1.87
C LEU A 16 14.18 9.86 0.38
N ALA A 17 15.26 9.81 -0.42
CA ALA A 17 15.11 9.09 -1.69
C ALA A 17 14.32 7.82 -1.34
N LEU A 18 13.30 7.44 -2.10
CA LEU A 18 12.73 6.10 -1.97
C LEU A 18 13.92 5.14 -2.04
N SER A 19 14.39 4.67 -0.89
CA SER A 19 15.84 4.60 -0.69
C SER A 19 16.48 3.68 -1.70
N GLU A 20 17.58 4.15 -2.27
CA GLU A 20 18.47 3.37 -3.11
C GLU A 20 18.96 2.07 -2.40
N GLY A 21 18.78 1.94 -1.08
CA GLY A 21 19.10 0.75 -0.28
C GLY A 21 17.92 -0.21 0.03
N PRO A 22 18.14 -1.55 0.06
CA PRO A 22 17.15 -2.57 0.46
C PRO A 22 16.61 -2.39 1.89
N GLN A 23 17.32 -1.61 2.71
CA GLN A 23 17.25 -1.65 4.17
C GLN A 23 16.01 -0.98 4.80
N LEU A 24 15.29 -0.08 4.10
CA LEU A 24 14.08 0.55 4.67
C LEU A 24 12.84 -0.35 4.65
N PHE A 25 12.83 -1.38 3.81
CA PHE A 25 11.76 -2.38 3.76
C PHE A 25 12.20 -3.75 4.28
N ASP A 26 13.49 -3.92 4.58
CA ASP A 26 14.03 -5.11 5.23
C ASP A 26 13.76 -5.05 6.75
N ASN A 27 12.47 -5.15 7.07
CA ASN A 27 11.93 -5.03 8.40
C ASN A 27 11.31 -6.39 8.79
N PRO A 28 11.71 -7.00 9.93
CA PRO A 28 11.19 -8.29 10.37
C PRO A 28 9.65 -8.36 10.40
N GLY A 29 8.99 -7.27 10.80
CA GLY A 29 7.54 -7.18 10.83
C GLY A 29 6.90 -7.16 9.43
N ILE A 30 7.51 -6.47 8.47
CA ILE A 30 7.08 -6.49 7.07
C ILE A 30 7.33 -7.88 6.45
N ALA A 31 8.49 -8.49 6.73
CA ALA A 31 8.82 -9.84 6.28
C ALA A 31 7.84 -10.88 6.82
N ARG A 32 7.46 -10.76 8.10
CA ARG A 32 6.43 -11.58 8.75
C ARG A 32 5.07 -11.42 8.06
N LEU A 33 4.63 -10.19 7.83
CA LEU A 33 3.36 -9.90 7.15
C LEU A 33 3.34 -10.42 5.71
N ARG A 34 4.38 -10.11 4.94
CA ARG A 34 4.58 -10.60 3.58
C ARG A 34 4.47 -12.12 3.51
N ARG A 35 5.22 -12.82 4.38
CA ARG A 35 5.22 -14.29 4.43
C ARG A 35 3.83 -14.84 4.76
N ALA A 36 3.13 -14.26 5.73
CA ALA A 36 1.78 -14.70 6.09
C ALA A 36 0.78 -14.54 4.93
N VAL A 37 0.87 -13.46 4.15
CA VAL A 37 0.02 -13.25 2.97
C VAL A 37 0.37 -14.23 1.85
N GLU A 38 1.66 -14.41 1.56
CA GLU A 38 2.16 -15.35 0.55
C GLU A 38 1.84 -16.81 0.90
N ASP A 39 2.00 -17.20 2.17
CA ASP A 39 1.68 -18.54 2.67
C ASP A 39 0.18 -18.83 2.61
N ASP A 40 -0.69 -17.88 2.98
CA ASP A 40 -2.15 -18.03 2.85
C ASP A 40 -2.58 -18.21 1.39
N PHE A 41 -2.03 -17.39 0.49
CA PHE A 41 -2.31 -17.49 -0.94
C PHE A 41 -1.86 -18.85 -1.51
N ALA A 42 -0.63 -19.25 -1.19
CA ALA A 42 -0.09 -20.55 -1.58
C ALA A 42 -0.93 -21.69 -1.02
N ALA A 43 -1.34 -21.64 0.25
CA ALA A 43 -2.19 -22.65 0.87
C ALA A 43 -3.52 -22.80 0.12
N ARG A 44 -4.19 -21.69 -0.22
CA ARG A 44 -5.47 -21.71 -0.96
C ARG A 44 -5.34 -22.28 -2.37
N HIS A 45 -4.24 -22.00 -3.06
CA HIS A 45 -4.10 -22.34 -4.47
C HIS A 45 -3.30 -23.61 -4.75
N LEU A 46 -2.44 -24.03 -3.82
CA LEU A 46 -1.59 -25.22 -3.93
C LEU A 46 -1.98 -26.36 -2.98
N ALA A 47 -3.01 -26.23 -2.14
CA ALA A 47 -3.45 -27.29 -1.22
C ALA A 47 -3.53 -28.67 -1.90
N GLY A 48 -2.99 -29.68 -1.22
CA GLY A 48 -3.00 -31.08 -1.68
C GLY A 48 -2.03 -31.40 -2.82
N ARG A 49 -1.11 -30.50 -3.18
CA ARG A 49 -0.09 -30.70 -4.23
C ARG A 49 1.30 -30.86 -3.64
N VAL A 50 2.16 -31.63 -4.31
CA VAL A 50 3.60 -31.58 -4.07
C VAL A 50 4.13 -30.26 -4.60
N VAL A 51 4.60 -29.40 -3.71
CA VAL A 51 5.08 -28.04 -4.03
C VAL A 51 6.59 -28.05 -4.13
N VAL A 52 7.10 -27.48 -5.21
CA VAL A 52 8.53 -27.20 -5.38
C VAL A 52 8.79 -25.70 -5.48
N GLU A 53 9.97 -25.29 -5.03
CA GLU A 53 10.55 -24.01 -5.38
C GLU A 53 11.40 -24.20 -6.66
N PRO A 54 11.28 -23.34 -7.69
CA PRO A 54 11.93 -23.54 -8.97
C PRO A 54 13.45 -23.30 -8.86
N THR A 55 14.22 -24.33 -8.48
CA THR A 55 15.68 -24.31 -8.49
C THR A 55 16.25 -24.78 -9.83
N ALA A 56 17.47 -24.34 -10.17
CA ALA A 56 18.13 -24.75 -11.40
C ALA A 56 18.43 -26.26 -11.39
N GLY A 57 18.02 -26.97 -12.44
CA GLY A 57 18.40 -28.37 -12.67
C GLY A 57 17.38 -29.44 -12.24
N ALA A 58 16.27 -29.05 -11.60
CA ALA A 58 15.19 -30.00 -11.28
C ALA A 58 14.44 -30.42 -12.55
N ARG A 59 14.51 -31.71 -12.93
CA ARG A 59 13.77 -32.32 -14.05
C ARG A 59 12.58 -33.17 -13.57
N GLU A 60 11.97 -32.76 -12.47
CA GLU A 60 10.84 -33.48 -11.89
C GLU A 60 9.52 -32.93 -12.43
N VAL A 61 8.52 -33.80 -12.44
CA VAL A 61 7.16 -33.45 -12.83
C VAL A 61 6.43 -32.92 -11.60
N TRP A 62 5.96 -31.67 -11.65
CA TRP A 62 5.43 -30.94 -10.50
C TRP A 62 3.91 -30.87 -10.49
N ASP A 63 3.31 -31.00 -9.31
CA ASP A 63 1.88 -30.75 -9.10
C ASP A 63 1.63 -29.27 -8.73
N GLY A 64 2.57 -28.66 -8.00
CA GLY A 64 2.54 -27.26 -7.60
C GLY A 64 3.93 -26.61 -7.63
N VAL A 65 3.99 -25.35 -8.03
CA VAL A 65 5.19 -24.52 -7.96
C VAL A 65 4.90 -23.28 -7.14
N ARG A 66 5.75 -22.98 -6.17
CA ARG A 66 5.76 -21.71 -5.45
C ARG A 66 7.00 -20.93 -5.93
N ALA A 67 6.80 -19.70 -6.40
CA ALA A 67 7.84 -18.91 -7.05
C ALA A 67 7.75 -17.44 -6.62
N PHE A 68 7.71 -17.18 -5.30
CA PHE A 68 7.71 -15.83 -4.77
C PHE A 68 9.12 -15.26 -4.69
N ALA A 69 9.32 -14.02 -5.16
CA ALA A 69 10.65 -13.39 -5.29
C ALA A 69 11.68 -14.32 -5.97
N ALA A 70 11.23 -15.15 -6.90
CA ALA A 70 12.01 -16.24 -7.48
C ALA A 70 12.64 -15.90 -8.84
N LEU A 71 12.61 -14.63 -9.25
CA LEU A 71 13.27 -14.23 -10.48
C LEU A 71 14.77 -14.04 -10.24
N PRO A 72 15.63 -14.72 -11.01
CA PRO A 72 17.07 -14.60 -10.86
C PRO A 72 17.63 -13.30 -11.44
N ALA A 73 16.89 -12.66 -12.36
CA ALA A 73 17.21 -11.34 -12.93
C ALA A 73 15.93 -10.66 -13.45
N PRO A 74 15.92 -9.31 -13.57
CA PRO A 74 14.86 -8.57 -14.24
C PRO A 74 14.60 -9.10 -15.65
N GLY A 75 13.33 -9.35 -15.99
CA GLY A 75 12.94 -9.81 -17.33
C GLY A 75 12.87 -11.33 -17.52
N ASP A 76 13.24 -12.14 -16.53
CA ASP A 76 13.25 -13.61 -16.65
C ASP A 76 11.87 -14.28 -16.47
N LEU A 77 10.78 -13.49 -16.42
CA LEU A 77 9.42 -14.02 -16.22
C LEU A 77 9.03 -15.00 -17.33
N ALA A 78 9.37 -14.72 -18.59
CA ALA A 78 9.06 -15.61 -19.70
C ALA A 78 9.72 -16.99 -19.52
N HIS A 79 11.00 -17.02 -19.15
CA HIS A 79 11.76 -18.24 -18.92
C HIS A 79 11.24 -19.02 -17.69
N LEU A 80 10.91 -18.32 -16.60
CA LEU A 80 10.26 -18.93 -15.44
C LEU A 80 8.95 -19.61 -15.87
N LEU A 81 8.10 -18.93 -16.62
CA LEU A 81 6.84 -19.48 -17.10
C LEU A 81 7.03 -20.65 -18.06
N ASP A 82 8.04 -20.61 -18.95
CA ASP A 82 8.39 -21.73 -19.83
C ASP A 82 8.79 -22.95 -19.00
N ARG A 83 9.70 -22.79 -18.04
CA ARG A 83 10.15 -23.85 -17.14
C ARG A 83 8.99 -24.44 -16.33
N CYS A 84 8.15 -23.60 -15.73
CA CYS A 84 6.96 -24.04 -14.99
C CYS A 84 6.01 -24.80 -15.91
N THR A 85 5.76 -24.30 -17.12
CA THR A 85 4.86 -24.95 -18.07
C THR A 85 5.40 -26.31 -18.50
N GLU A 86 6.70 -26.46 -18.73
CA GLU A 86 7.32 -27.74 -19.07
C GLU A 86 7.22 -28.76 -17.93
N GLY A 87 7.54 -28.34 -16.69
CA GLY A 87 7.59 -29.23 -15.52
C GLY A 87 6.23 -29.55 -14.89
N LEU A 88 5.22 -28.69 -15.02
CA LEU A 88 3.91 -28.91 -14.40
C LEU A 88 3.13 -30.06 -15.05
N ARG A 89 2.43 -30.86 -14.25
CA ARG A 89 1.38 -31.77 -14.73
C ARG A 89 0.18 -30.98 -15.28
N PRO A 90 -0.65 -31.58 -16.15
CA PRO A 90 -1.98 -31.05 -16.43
C PRO A 90 -2.74 -30.75 -15.14
N ALA A 91 -3.40 -29.59 -15.06
CA ALA A 91 -4.05 -29.04 -13.86
C ALA A 91 -3.10 -28.72 -12.67
N GLY A 92 -1.79 -28.87 -12.87
CA GLY A 92 -0.78 -28.35 -11.95
C GLY A 92 -0.80 -26.82 -11.92
N ARG A 93 -0.35 -26.24 -10.81
CA ARG A 93 -0.45 -24.79 -10.58
C ARG A 93 0.88 -24.17 -10.23
N VAL A 94 1.09 -22.94 -10.67
CA VAL A 94 2.17 -22.08 -10.20
C VAL A 94 1.57 -20.87 -9.49
N VAL A 95 2.12 -20.53 -8.33
CA VAL A 95 1.88 -19.26 -7.64
C VAL A 95 3.15 -18.43 -7.66
N LEU A 96 3.01 -17.15 -7.98
CA LEU A 96 4.12 -16.21 -8.07
C LEU A 96 3.63 -14.79 -7.74
N ASP A 97 4.56 -13.86 -7.57
CA ASP A 97 4.27 -12.45 -7.34
C ASP A 97 4.86 -11.58 -8.46
N LEU A 98 4.19 -10.47 -8.74
CA LEU A 98 4.55 -9.53 -9.80
C LEU A 98 4.37 -8.09 -9.31
N ARG A 99 5.09 -7.15 -9.93
CA ARG A 99 4.86 -5.71 -9.74
C ARG A 99 3.78 -5.23 -10.71
N SER A 100 2.91 -4.34 -10.21
CA SER A 100 1.81 -3.73 -10.94
C SER A 100 2.21 -2.41 -11.58
N PRO A 101 2.34 -2.32 -12.92
CA PRO A 101 2.53 -1.04 -13.60
C PRO A 101 1.36 -0.07 -13.33
N ALA A 102 0.13 -0.59 -13.24
CA ALA A 102 -1.07 0.20 -13.03
C ALA A 102 -1.03 1.01 -11.72
N HIS A 103 -0.38 0.49 -10.68
CA HIS A 103 -0.23 1.21 -9.41
C HIS A 103 0.73 2.40 -9.53
N TRP A 104 1.88 2.18 -10.16
CA TRP A 104 2.88 3.23 -10.37
C TRP A 104 2.35 4.30 -11.32
N GLN A 105 1.63 3.89 -12.35
CA GLN A 105 0.90 4.77 -13.25
C GLN A 105 -0.15 5.61 -12.52
N ALA A 106 -0.93 5.02 -11.62
CA ALA A 106 -1.93 5.74 -10.82
C ALA A 106 -1.30 6.78 -9.89
N ALA A 107 -0.07 6.54 -9.41
CA ALA A 107 0.62 7.43 -8.48
C ALA A 107 1.44 8.54 -9.16
N PHE A 108 2.09 8.23 -10.28
CA PHE A 108 3.09 9.11 -10.93
C PHE A 108 2.75 9.48 -12.38
N GLY A 109 1.66 8.95 -12.94
CA GLY A 109 1.25 9.15 -14.33
C GLY A 109 1.85 8.14 -15.32
N GLU A 110 1.53 8.33 -16.61
CA GLU A 110 1.81 7.38 -17.70
C GLU A 110 3.30 7.15 -17.98
N SER A 111 4.16 8.14 -17.73
CA SER A 111 5.56 8.07 -18.12
C SER A 111 6.38 7.27 -17.11
N PRO A 112 6.95 6.09 -17.48
CA PRO A 112 7.78 5.32 -16.56
C PRO A 112 9.03 6.07 -16.11
N ALA A 113 9.51 7.05 -16.88
CA ALA A 113 10.65 7.88 -16.51
C ALA A 113 10.41 8.72 -15.25
N ALA A 114 9.14 9.05 -14.96
CA ALA A 114 8.74 9.76 -13.75
C ALA A 114 8.63 8.83 -12.52
N TRP A 115 8.68 7.51 -12.73
CA TRP A 115 8.54 6.55 -11.65
C TRP A 115 9.88 6.41 -10.90
N PRO A 116 9.84 6.22 -9.57
CA PRO A 116 11.02 5.84 -8.80
C PRO A 116 11.70 4.61 -9.40
N GLU A 117 13.04 4.55 -9.39
CA GLU A 117 13.81 3.44 -9.99
C GLU A 117 13.34 2.09 -9.49
N ARG A 118 13.14 1.90 -8.19
CA ARG A 118 12.59 0.66 -7.61
C ARG A 118 11.13 0.38 -7.95
N GLY A 119 10.37 1.41 -8.34
CA GLY A 119 9.05 1.23 -8.90
C GLY A 119 9.10 0.46 -10.22
N ARG A 120 10.17 0.70 -11.00
CA ARG A 120 10.46 0.10 -12.31
C ARG A 120 11.24 -1.21 -12.20
N ASP A 121 12.30 -1.21 -11.41
CA ASP A 121 13.32 -2.26 -11.36
C ASP A 121 13.42 -2.87 -9.96
N ASP A 122 12.85 -4.07 -9.82
CA ASP A 122 13.03 -4.94 -8.65
C ASP A 122 13.73 -6.22 -9.14
N PRO A 123 14.94 -6.53 -8.63
CA PRO A 123 15.69 -7.68 -9.11
C PRO A 123 15.00 -9.01 -8.82
N ALA A 124 14.10 -9.07 -7.84
CA ALA A 124 13.44 -10.30 -7.42
C ALA A 124 12.04 -10.49 -8.03
N VAL A 125 11.45 -9.44 -8.62
CA VAL A 125 10.03 -9.42 -9.03
C VAL A 125 9.84 -8.68 -10.36
N ALA A 126 9.19 -9.31 -11.33
CA ALA A 126 9.00 -8.72 -12.65
C ALA A 126 7.90 -7.66 -12.62
N LEU A 127 8.15 -6.56 -13.33
CA LEU A 127 7.12 -5.60 -13.71
C LEU A 127 6.31 -6.16 -14.88
N CYS A 128 5.04 -6.47 -14.64
CA CYS A 128 4.18 -7.10 -15.63
C CYS A 128 2.75 -6.58 -15.50
N SER A 129 2.15 -6.11 -16.59
CA SER A 129 0.72 -5.75 -16.58
C SER A 129 -0.13 -7.02 -16.60
N PRO A 130 -1.33 -7.02 -16.00
CA PRO A 130 -2.25 -8.15 -16.09
C PRO A 130 -2.57 -8.56 -17.53
N ALA A 131 -2.65 -7.61 -18.47
CA ALA A 131 -2.86 -7.90 -19.88
C ALA A 131 -1.68 -8.67 -20.50
N ALA A 132 -0.44 -8.24 -20.21
CA ALA A 132 0.76 -8.93 -20.68
C ALA A 132 0.89 -10.33 -20.05
N LEU A 133 0.56 -10.47 -18.77
CA LEU A 133 0.51 -11.75 -18.07
C LEU A 133 -0.49 -12.72 -18.72
N LEU A 134 -1.72 -12.27 -19.01
CA LEU A 134 -2.75 -13.10 -19.64
C LEU A 134 -2.32 -13.54 -21.05
N ALA A 135 -1.76 -12.64 -21.85
CA ALA A 135 -1.21 -12.99 -23.16
C ALA A 135 -0.07 -14.03 -23.06
N ALA A 136 0.83 -13.85 -22.08
CA ALA A 136 1.92 -14.80 -21.82
C ALA A 136 1.41 -16.17 -21.33
N ALA A 137 0.32 -16.18 -20.55
CA ALA A 137 -0.35 -17.39 -20.08
C ALA A 137 -1.02 -18.14 -21.23
N ASP A 138 -1.80 -17.45 -22.08
CA ASP A 138 -2.46 -18.03 -23.25
C ASP A 138 -1.46 -18.69 -24.21
N ALA A 139 -0.33 -18.02 -24.47
CA ALA A 139 0.75 -18.55 -25.32
C ALA A 139 1.35 -19.86 -24.79
N ARG A 140 1.25 -20.12 -23.48
CA ARG A 140 1.80 -21.30 -22.78
C ARG A 140 0.74 -22.32 -22.40
N GLY A 141 -0.52 -22.11 -22.80
CA GLY A 141 -1.62 -22.99 -22.40
C GLY A 141 -1.89 -22.96 -20.88
N LEU A 142 -1.66 -21.82 -20.25
CA LEU A 142 -1.97 -21.56 -18.86
C LEU A 142 -3.28 -20.75 -18.74
N SER A 143 -4.00 -20.94 -17.64
CA SER A 143 -5.19 -20.16 -17.30
C SER A 143 -5.04 -19.49 -15.95
N LEU A 144 -5.53 -18.25 -15.86
CA LEU A 144 -5.52 -17.48 -14.62
C LEU A 144 -6.58 -18.03 -13.65
N VAL A 145 -6.13 -18.45 -12.47
CA VAL A 145 -6.99 -18.93 -11.38
C VAL A 145 -7.32 -17.79 -10.42
N ALA A 146 -6.32 -16.99 -10.06
CA ALA A 146 -6.50 -15.87 -9.14
C ALA A 146 -5.46 -14.77 -9.39
N LEU A 147 -5.88 -13.53 -9.10
CA LEU A 147 -5.06 -12.35 -9.06
C LEU A 147 -5.47 -11.52 -7.85
N GLU A 148 -4.53 -11.25 -6.94
CA GLU A 148 -4.77 -10.59 -5.66
C GLU A 148 -3.71 -9.52 -5.37
N PRO A 149 -4.06 -8.21 -5.39
CA PRO A 149 -3.14 -7.16 -4.95
C PRO A 149 -2.73 -7.35 -3.49
N TYR A 150 -1.47 -7.09 -3.18
CA TYR A 150 -0.92 -7.14 -1.82
C TYR A 150 0.24 -6.18 -1.68
N ALA A 151 0.79 -6.05 -0.47
CA ALA A 151 1.82 -5.09 -0.10
C ALA A 151 1.34 -3.63 -0.01
N GLY A 152 0.06 -3.38 0.25
CA GLY A 152 -0.42 -2.00 0.27
C GLY A 152 0.02 -1.19 1.49
N LEU A 153 0.55 -1.83 2.53
CA LEU A 153 1.15 -1.12 3.66
C LEU A 153 2.65 -0.80 3.46
N TRP A 154 3.37 -1.58 2.64
CA TRP A 154 4.83 -1.45 2.51
C TRP A 154 5.37 -1.26 1.09
N ASP A 155 4.54 -1.35 0.06
CA ASP A 155 4.90 -1.06 -1.35
C ASP A 155 3.74 -0.33 -2.05
N ASN A 156 3.30 0.78 -1.44
CA ASN A 156 2.18 1.58 -1.92
C ASN A 156 2.59 3.05 -2.13
N ALA A 157 2.81 3.41 -3.39
CA ALA A 157 3.14 4.76 -3.80
C ALA A 157 2.06 5.77 -3.44
N LEU A 158 0.77 5.43 -3.61
CA LEU A 158 -0.35 6.33 -3.29
C LEU A 158 -0.33 6.73 -1.81
N LEU A 159 -0.02 5.79 -0.91
CA LEU A 159 0.18 6.06 0.51
C LEU A 159 1.42 6.92 0.74
N TYR A 160 2.56 6.56 0.15
CA TYR A 160 3.85 7.22 0.40
C TYR A 160 3.92 8.68 -0.06
N LEU A 161 3.13 9.04 -1.08
CA LEU A 161 2.93 10.41 -1.53
C LEU A 161 2.20 11.29 -0.48
N ARG A 162 1.50 10.67 0.48
CA ARG A 162 0.65 11.36 1.47
C ARG A 162 1.15 11.25 2.90
N LEU A 163 2.16 10.43 3.15
CA LEU A 163 2.79 10.37 4.46
C LEU A 163 3.64 11.62 4.73
N GLU A 164 3.19 12.47 5.66
CA GLU A 164 3.98 13.62 6.13
C GLU A 164 5.34 13.21 6.72
N ARG A 165 5.41 12.03 7.37
CA ARG A 165 6.62 11.55 8.05
C ARG A 165 6.86 10.06 7.78
N ARG A 166 7.48 9.76 6.64
CA ARG A 166 7.79 8.40 6.18
C ARG A 166 8.56 7.55 7.20
N PHE A 167 9.51 8.11 7.96
CA PHE A 167 10.21 7.37 9.03
C PHE A 167 9.29 6.93 10.17
N LYS A 168 8.27 7.72 10.52
CA LYS A 168 7.30 7.31 11.54
C LYS A 168 6.47 6.13 11.07
N TRP A 169 6.09 6.12 9.79
CA TRP A 169 5.38 4.99 9.18
C TRP A 169 6.20 3.69 9.28
N LEU A 170 7.47 3.73 8.88
CA LEU A 170 8.34 2.55 8.94
C LEU A 170 8.57 2.06 10.37
N ARG A 171 8.68 2.98 11.33
CA ARG A 171 8.73 2.64 12.75
C ARG A 171 7.43 2.01 13.26
N LEU A 172 6.27 2.41 12.75
CA LEU A 172 5.01 1.73 13.08
C LEU A 172 5.01 0.31 12.51
N LEU A 173 5.45 0.13 11.26
CA LEU A 173 5.53 -1.19 10.63
C LEU A 173 6.55 -2.11 11.30
N SER A 174 7.60 -1.60 11.95
CA SER A 174 8.55 -2.43 12.70
C SER A 174 7.93 -3.11 13.92
N TRP A 175 6.77 -2.64 14.39
CA TRP A 175 6.05 -3.28 15.47
C TRP A 175 5.19 -4.46 15.02
N LEU A 176 5.02 -4.70 13.72
CA LEU A 176 4.29 -5.87 13.20
C LEU A 176 4.89 -7.21 13.67
N ASP A 177 6.17 -7.23 14.04
CA ASP A 177 6.83 -8.45 14.53
C ASP A 177 6.42 -8.82 15.96
N SER A 178 6.04 -7.84 16.78
CA SER A 178 5.82 -8.00 18.23
C SER A 178 4.43 -7.59 18.73
N ASP A 179 3.68 -6.83 17.94
CA ASP A 179 2.31 -6.41 18.26
C ASP A 179 1.30 -7.22 17.44
N GLU A 180 0.70 -8.22 18.07
CA GLU A 180 -0.27 -9.12 17.44
C GLU A 180 -1.56 -8.42 17.00
N ALA A 181 -1.99 -7.36 17.69
CA ALA A 181 -3.18 -6.62 17.29
C ALA A 181 -2.90 -5.81 16.01
N LEU A 182 -1.71 -5.20 15.94
CA LEU A 182 -1.25 -4.51 14.74
C LEU A 182 -1.04 -5.48 13.57
N PHE A 183 -0.42 -6.62 13.83
CA PHE A 183 -0.25 -7.67 12.84
C PHE A 183 -1.59 -8.18 12.32
N GLY A 184 -2.54 -8.47 13.22
CA GLY A 184 -3.89 -8.93 12.87
C GLY A 184 -4.65 -7.92 11.99
N LEU A 185 -4.60 -6.62 12.34
CA LEU A 185 -5.17 -5.56 11.50
C LEU A 185 -4.51 -5.53 10.12
N ALA A 186 -3.18 -5.52 10.08
CA ALA A 186 -2.44 -5.45 8.83
C ALA A 186 -2.74 -6.65 7.91
N LEU A 187 -2.79 -7.86 8.48
CA LEU A 187 -3.13 -9.07 7.76
C LEU A 187 -4.56 -9.01 7.21
N GLN A 188 -5.52 -8.51 8.00
CA GLN A 188 -6.89 -8.33 7.55
C GLN A 188 -6.99 -7.34 6.39
N LEU A 189 -6.26 -6.22 6.45
CA LEU A 189 -6.23 -5.24 5.36
C LEU A 189 -5.65 -5.86 4.07
N GLU A 190 -4.54 -6.57 4.16
CA GLU A 190 -3.92 -7.20 2.98
C GLU A 190 -4.81 -8.31 2.39
N GLN A 191 -5.31 -9.24 3.21
CA GLN A 191 -6.02 -10.44 2.72
C GLN A 191 -7.52 -10.24 2.45
N LYS A 192 -8.18 -9.29 3.14
CA LYS A 192 -9.63 -9.10 3.04
C LYS A 192 -10.02 -7.81 2.32
N VAL A 193 -9.15 -6.81 2.33
CA VAL A 193 -9.37 -5.57 1.59
C VAL A 193 -8.59 -5.60 0.28
N LEU A 194 -7.26 -5.51 0.32
CA LEU A 194 -6.45 -5.32 -0.89
C LEU A 194 -6.55 -6.47 -1.89
N ALA A 195 -6.54 -7.72 -1.41
CA ALA A 195 -6.69 -8.90 -2.26
C ALA A 195 -7.98 -8.89 -3.12
N ARG A 196 -9.00 -8.12 -2.71
CA ARG A 196 -10.28 -7.99 -3.42
C ARG A 196 -10.33 -6.84 -4.43
N LEU A 197 -9.35 -5.95 -4.40
CA LEU A 197 -9.30 -4.76 -5.24
C LEU A 197 -8.68 -5.07 -6.63
N GLY A 198 -8.55 -4.02 -7.43
CA GLY A 198 -7.76 -4.00 -8.66
C GLY A 198 -6.26 -3.81 -8.41
N THR A 199 -5.46 -4.11 -9.41
CA THR A 199 -4.00 -3.94 -9.43
C THR A 199 -3.51 -2.51 -9.27
N SER A 200 -4.35 -1.49 -9.45
CA SER A 200 -3.97 -0.10 -9.12
C SER A 200 -3.90 0.16 -7.62
N ALA A 201 -4.49 -0.70 -6.77
CA ALA A 201 -4.54 -0.47 -5.33
C ALA A 201 -3.19 -0.68 -4.61
N SER A 202 -2.29 -1.49 -5.19
CA SER A 202 -0.99 -1.81 -4.58
C SER A 202 0.10 -2.06 -5.61
N GLY A 203 1.35 -1.79 -5.24
CA GLY A 203 2.53 -1.94 -6.11
C GLY A 203 2.83 -3.38 -6.53
N ARG A 204 2.27 -4.37 -5.83
CA ARG A 204 2.47 -5.80 -6.09
C ARG A 204 1.16 -6.56 -6.11
N TYR A 205 1.16 -7.71 -6.78
CA TYR A 205 0.05 -8.63 -6.80
C TYR A 205 0.52 -10.08 -6.88
N LEU A 206 -0.24 -10.97 -6.25
CA LEU A 206 -0.07 -12.41 -6.30
C LEU A 206 -0.90 -12.97 -7.45
N VAL A 207 -0.38 -14.03 -8.07
CA VAL A 207 -0.98 -14.70 -9.22
C VAL A 207 -0.96 -16.20 -9.00
N ALA A 208 -2.06 -16.86 -9.33
CA ALA A 208 -2.11 -18.30 -9.50
C ALA A 208 -2.45 -18.64 -10.96
N LEU A 209 -1.59 -19.39 -11.63
CA LEU A 209 -1.81 -19.92 -12.98
C LEU A 209 -1.94 -21.44 -12.92
N GLU A 210 -2.85 -22.00 -13.70
CA GLU A 210 -3.05 -23.44 -13.84
C GLU A 210 -2.67 -23.89 -15.25
N LYS A 211 -1.96 -25.03 -15.36
CA LYS A 211 -1.63 -25.66 -16.64
C LYS A 211 -2.88 -26.30 -17.25
N ARG A 212 -3.66 -25.43 -17.89
CA ARG A 212 -4.92 -25.71 -18.57
C ARG A 212 -5.17 -24.57 -19.56
N ARG A 213 -5.35 -24.92 -20.83
CA ARG A 213 -5.66 -23.94 -21.88
C ARG A 213 -7.12 -23.50 -21.76
N ASP A 214 -7.34 -22.24 -21.41
CA ASP A 214 -8.67 -21.63 -21.29
C ASP A 214 -8.66 -20.12 -21.64
N PRO A 215 -8.54 -19.76 -22.93
CA PRO A 215 -8.49 -18.36 -23.35
C PRO A 215 -9.77 -17.58 -23.04
N ALA A 216 -10.93 -18.26 -23.08
CA ALA A 216 -12.21 -17.64 -22.72
C ALA A 216 -12.27 -17.28 -21.23
N GLY A 217 -11.78 -18.17 -20.36
CA GLY A 217 -11.64 -17.88 -18.93
C GLY A 217 -10.67 -16.73 -18.64
N ASN A 218 -9.57 -16.64 -19.39
CA ASN A 218 -8.62 -15.53 -19.30
C ASN A 218 -9.24 -14.20 -19.73
N ALA A 219 -9.99 -14.17 -20.84
CA ALA A 219 -10.73 -12.99 -21.29
C ALA A 219 -11.78 -12.54 -20.25
N ALA A 220 -12.56 -13.47 -19.70
CA ALA A 220 -13.53 -13.17 -18.64
C ALA A 220 -12.86 -12.63 -17.36
N TRP A 221 -11.63 -13.06 -17.05
CA TRP A 221 -10.84 -12.49 -15.97
C TRP A 221 -10.43 -11.04 -16.24
N ALA A 222 -10.04 -10.72 -17.48
CA ALA A 222 -9.70 -9.35 -17.86
C ALA A 222 -10.90 -8.40 -17.68
N GLU A 223 -12.11 -8.84 -18.07
CA GLU A 223 -13.34 -8.08 -17.86
C GLU A 223 -13.64 -7.85 -16.37
N ARG A 224 -13.49 -8.89 -15.54
CA ARG A 224 -13.65 -8.76 -14.09
C ARG A 224 -12.66 -7.77 -13.49
N LEU A 225 -11.40 -7.81 -13.93
CA LEU A 225 -10.39 -6.86 -13.45
C LEU A 225 -10.72 -5.43 -13.87
N ALA A 226 -11.14 -5.21 -15.12
CA ALA A 226 -11.55 -3.88 -15.59
C ALA A 226 -12.71 -3.32 -14.75
N ALA A 227 -13.69 -4.15 -14.38
CA ALA A 227 -14.78 -3.76 -13.49
C ALA A 227 -14.27 -3.36 -12.08
N ARG A 228 -13.27 -4.06 -11.53
CA ARG A 228 -12.63 -3.68 -10.26
C ARG A 228 -11.92 -2.33 -10.36
N GLU A 229 -11.16 -2.12 -11.43
CA GLU A 229 -10.43 -0.86 -11.65
C GLU A 229 -11.38 0.32 -11.83
N ALA A 230 -12.56 0.11 -12.46
CA ALA A 230 -13.58 1.15 -12.59
C ALA A 230 -14.12 1.62 -11.23
N VAL A 231 -14.36 0.70 -10.29
CA VAL A 231 -14.72 1.05 -8.90
C VAL A 231 -13.59 1.84 -8.22
N LEU A 232 -12.34 1.41 -8.39
CA LEU A 232 -11.20 2.09 -7.81
C LEU A 232 -10.97 3.49 -8.40
N ALA A 233 -11.31 3.73 -9.66
CA ALA A 233 -11.17 5.03 -10.31
C ALA A 233 -12.20 6.07 -9.81
N ALA A 234 -13.33 5.61 -9.26
CA ALA A 234 -14.40 6.50 -8.78
C ALA A 234 -13.98 7.22 -7.48
N PRO A 235 -14.15 8.57 -7.37
CA PRO A 235 -13.82 9.33 -6.16
C PRO A 235 -14.54 8.86 -4.89
N SER A 236 -15.77 8.34 -5.04
CA SER A 236 -16.60 7.83 -3.94
C SER A 236 -16.43 6.33 -3.68
N LEU A 237 -15.63 5.62 -4.50
CA LEU A 237 -15.53 4.16 -4.49
C LEU A 237 -16.90 3.45 -4.59
N ALA A 238 -17.83 4.02 -5.36
CA ALA A 238 -19.16 3.42 -5.55
C ALA A 238 -19.06 1.97 -6.02
N GLY A 239 -19.68 1.04 -5.29
CA GLY A 239 -19.61 -0.40 -5.55
C GLY A 239 -18.52 -1.15 -4.76
N ILE A 240 -17.81 -0.49 -3.84
CA ILE A 240 -16.78 -1.12 -3.02
C ILE A 240 -17.32 -2.29 -2.18
N GLU A 241 -18.57 -2.25 -1.69
CA GLU A 241 -19.15 -3.37 -0.93
C GLU A 241 -19.22 -4.65 -1.77
N GLY A 242 -19.52 -4.51 -3.06
CA GLY A 242 -19.55 -5.63 -4.01
C GLY A 242 -18.17 -6.26 -4.22
N LEU A 243 -17.12 -5.44 -4.22
CA LEU A 243 -15.74 -5.95 -4.29
C LEU A 243 -15.32 -6.65 -3.00
N LEU A 244 -15.57 -6.02 -1.86
CA LEU A 244 -15.21 -6.56 -0.55
C LEU A 244 -16.09 -7.73 -0.12
N GLN A 245 -17.23 -7.95 -0.79
CA GLN A 245 -18.24 -8.97 -0.47
C GLN A 245 -18.77 -8.82 0.96
N GLN A 246 -18.80 -7.59 1.46
CA GLN A 246 -19.29 -7.25 2.80
C GLN A 246 -19.67 -5.78 2.86
N GLY A 247 -20.67 -5.49 3.70
CA GLY A 247 -21.11 -4.12 3.99
C GLY A 247 -20.31 -3.48 5.12
N PRO A 248 -20.51 -2.16 5.33
CA PRO A 248 -19.78 -1.38 6.34
C PRO A 248 -19.93 -1.93 7.76
N GLU A 249 -21.14 -2.34 8.18
CA GLU A 249 -21.41 -2.88 9.51
C GLU A 249 -20.63 -4.16 9.81
N THR A 250 -20.56 -5.08 8.83
CA THR A 250 -19.82 -6.33 8.98
C THR A 250 -18.31 -6.07 9.08
N PHE A 251 -17.80 -5.15 8.27
CA PHE A 251 -16.39 -4.76 8.33
C PHE A 251 -16.05 -4.08 9.65
N ALA A 252 -16.90 -3.18 10.14
CA ALA A 252 -16.75 -2.52 11.44
C ALA A 252 -16.70 -3.53 12.59
N ALA A 253 -17.60 -4.53 12.58
CA ALA A 253 -17.62 -5.58 13.59
C ALA A 253 -16.35 -6.45 13.57
N GLN A 254 -15.85 -6.82 12.39
CA GLN A 254 -14.64 -7.63 12.25
C GLN A 254 -13.36 -6.88 12.64
N THR A 255 -13.34 -5.56 12.45
CA THR A 255 -12.15 -4.73 12.74
C THR A 255 -12.17 -4.10 14.14
N ALA A 256 -13.29 -4.17 14.88
CA ALA A 256 -13.42 -3.57 16.21
C ALA A 256 -12.35 -4.07 17.21
N GLY A 257 -12.09 -5.38 17.23
CA GLY A 257 -11.05 -5.99 18.08
C GLY A 257 -9.64 -5.50 17.72
N PRO A 258 -9.18 -5.70 16.46
CA PRO A 258 -7.89 -5.19 16.00
C PRO A 258 -7.72 -3.67 16.17
N LEU A 259 -8.79 -2.88 16.06
CA LEU A 259 -8.79 -1.43 16.29
C LEU A 259 -8.97 -1.05 17.77
N GLY A 260 -8.81 -2.00 18.70
CA GLY A 260 -8.90 -1.75 20.12
C GLY A 260 -7.78 -0.85 20.68
N SER A 261 -6.58 -0.89 20.09
CA SER A 261 -5.41 -0.14 20.58
C SER A 261 -5.26 1.22 19.91
N LEU A 262 -4.65 2.18 20.62
CA LEU A 262 -4.33 3.50 20.04
C LEU A 262 -3.35 3.40 18.87
N ARG A 263 -2.46 2.40 18.89
CA ARG A 263 -1.46 2.19 17.83
C ARG A 263 -2.11 1.75 16.52
N THR A 264 -3.03 0.78 16.57
CA THR A 264 -3.76 0.30 15.38
C THR A 264 -4.68 1.39 14.83
N ARG A 265 -5.35 2.13 15.73
CA ARG A 265 -6.11 3.33 15.33
C ARG A 265 -5.22 4.38 14.67
N HIS A 266 -4.00 4.61 15.16
CA HIS A 266 -3.08 5.57 14.57
C HIS A 266 -2.61 5.15 13.17
N VAL A 267 -2.40 3.85 12.94
CA VAL A 267 -2.14 3.32 11.60
C VAL A 267 -3.33 3.60 10.68
N LEU A 268 -4.55 3.28 11.12
CA LEU A 268 -5.77 3.57 10.37
C LEU A 268 -5.93 5.08 10.09
N PHE A 269 -5.60 5.95 11.04
CA PHE A 269 -5.62 7.40 10.86
C PHE A 269 -4.73 7.86 9.70
N LEU A 270 -3.51 7.33 9.59
CA LEU A 270 -2.60 7.66 8.49
C LEU A 270 -3.12 7.13 7.14
N LEU A 271 -3.68 5.92 7.12
CA LEU A 271 -4.30 5.35 5.92
C LEU A 271 -5.53 6.16 5.48
N GLN A 272 -6.36 6.60 6.42
CA GLN A 272 -7.53 7.44 6.15
C GLN A 272 -7.13 8.77 5.50
N GLN A 273 -6.03 9.39 5.93
CA GLN A 273 -5.56 10.64 5.30
C GLN A 273 -5.18 10.43 3.84
N ALA A 274 -4.44 9.36 3.55
CA ALA A 274 -4.09 9.02 2.18
C ALA A 274 -5.36 8.71 1.36
N LEU A 275 -6.29 7.95 1.93
CA LEU A 275 -7.56 7.62 1.29
C LEU A 275 -8.39 8.87 0.98
N ALA A 276 -8.61 9.74 1.96
CA ALA A 276 -9.40 10.97 1.79
C ALA A 276 -8.78 11.93 0.76
N PHE A 277 -7.45 11.93 0.61
CA PHE A 277 -6.82 12.69 -0.47
C PHE A 277 -7.19 12.14 -1.84
N HIS A 278 -7.02 10.82 -2.01
CA HIS A 278 -7.18 10.19 -3.32
C HIS A 278 -8.65 9.93 -3.67
N ARG A 279 -9.53 9.80 -2.67
CA ARG A 279 -10.95 9.46 -2.75
C ARG A 279 -11.76 10.40 -1.84
N PRO A 280 -11.88 11.69 -2.21
CA PRO A 280 -12.45 12.71 -1.34
C PRO A 280 -13.94 12.52 -1.04
N ASP A 281 -14.66 11.78 -1.91
CA ASP A 281 -16.10 11.57 -1.77
C ASP A 281 -16.43 10.24 -1.07
N PHE A 282 -15.41 9.47 -0.65
CA PHE A 282 -15.61 8.22 0.07
C PHE A 282 -15.77 8.48 1.57
N ASP A 283 -16.91 8.09 2.13
CA ASP A 283 -17.16 8.14 3.56
C ASP A 283 -16.69 6.85 4.25
N LEU A 284 -15.58 6.95 4.98
CA LEU A 284 -15.03 5.83 5.77
C LEU A 284 -15.78 5.62 7.08
N GLU A 285 -16.50 6.63 7.59
CA GLU A 285 -17.11 6.57 8.92
C GLU A 285 -18.06 5.38 9.13
N PRO A 286 -18.94 5.02 8.18
CA PRO A 286 -19.82 3.86 8.30
C PRO A 286 -19.08 2.52 8.43
N TRP A 287 -17.81 2.47 8.02
CA TRP A 287 -16.98 1.26 8.04
C TRP A 287 -16.28 1.07 9.39
N LEU A 288 -16.45 1.98 10.34
CA LEU A 288 -15.74 1.97 11.60
C LEU A 288 -16.70 1.82 12.78
N ALA A 289 -16.24 1.16 13.85
CA ALA A 289 -16.94 1.21 15.12
C ALA A 289 -17.06 2.66 15.61
N PRO A 290 -18.18 3.06 16.25
CA PRO A 290 -18.43 4.46 16.63
C PRO A 290 -17.30 5.09 17.47
N GLU A 291 -16.69 4.33 18.37
CA GLU A 291 -15.61 4.80 19.25
C GLU A 291 -14.32 5.07 18.46
N VAL A 292 -14.06 4.27 17.43
CA VAL A 292 -12.92 4.45 16.53
C VAL A 292 -13.16 5.68 15.67
N ALA A 293 -14.33 5.79 15.04
CA ALA A 293 -14.70 6.94 14.23
C ALA A 293 -14.57 8.26 15.01
N GLU A 294 -15.08 8.29 16.25
CA GLU A 294 -14.96 9.46 17.12
C GLU A 294 -13.51 9.78 17.51
N GLN A 295 -12.67 8.75 17.71
CA GLN A 295 -11.24 8.97 17.98
C GLN A 295 -10.53 9.57 16.75
N LEU A 296 -10.82 9.07 15.55
CA LEU A 296 -10.23 9.58 14.32
C LEU A 296 -10.67 11.02 14.04
N ARG A 297 -11.97 11.34 14.20
CA ARG A 297 -12.47 12.73 14.10
C ARG A 297 -11.75 13.67 15.07
N ARG A 298 -11.54 13.24 16.31
CA ARG A 298 -10.79 14.04 17.30
C ARG A 298 -9.36 14.31 16.84
N TRP A 299 -8.65 13.31 16.32
CA TRP A 299 -7.30 13.50 15.80
C TRP A 299 -7.25 14.36 14.53
N GLN A 300 -8.22 14.23 13.62
CA GLN A 300 -8.32 15.10 12.44
C GLN A 300 -8.52 16.56 12.84
N ARG A 301 -9.42 16.83 13.79
CA ARG A 301 -9.63 18.19 14.33
C ARG A 301 -8.36 18.74 14.99
N ALA A 302 -7.68 17.93 15.79
CA ALA A 302 -6.42 18.33 16.43
C ALA A 302 -5.34 18.66 15.39
N GLN A 303 -5.13 17.81 14.38
CA GLN A 303 -4.17 18.05 13.31
C GLN A 303 -4.51 19.30 12.49
N ALA A 304 -5.80 19.54 12.22
CA ALA A 304 -6.24 20.75 11.51
C ALA A 304 -5.96 22.03 12.33
N ILE A 305 -6.14 21.97 13.65
CA ILE A 305 -5.83 23.07 14.57
C ILE A 305 -4.31 23.29 14.63
N ASP A 306 -3.52 22.24 14.78
CA ASP A 306 -2.06 22.31 14.79
C ASP A 306 -1.52 22.86 13.47
N GLY A 307 -2.08 22.43 12.33
CA GLY A 307 -1.73 22.93 11.01
C GLY A 307 -1.99 24.43 10.87
N ARG A 308 -3.16 24.91 11.30
CA ARG A 308 -3.50 26.34 11.31
C ARG A 308 -2.61 27.13 12.26
N ASN A 309 -2.36 26.61 13.47
CA ASN A 309 -1.48 27.21 14.45
C ASN A 309 -0.07 27.42 13.89
N MET A 310 0.50 26.37 13.30
CA MET A 310 1.83 26.43 12.68
C MET A 310 1.87 27.32 11.44
N ALA A 311 0.77 27.43 10.68
CA ALA A 311 0.68 28.35 9.56
C ALA A 311 0.67 29.81 10.02
N ILE A 312 -0.04 30.14 11.10
CA ILE A 312 -0.03 31.49 11.71
C ILE A 312 1.36 31.80 12.26
N ALA A 313 1.96 30.90 13.04
CA ALA A 313 3.29 31.11 13.61
C ALA A 313 4.35 31.35 12.54
N ARG A 314 4.33 30.56 11.45
CA ARG A 314 5.25 30.74 10.31
C ARG A 314 4.94 31.98 9.47
N GLY A 315 3.66 32.31 9.28
CA GLY A 315 3.21 33.46 8.50
C GLY A 315 3.43 34.81 9.20
N TRP A 316 3.64 34.82 10.52
CA TRP A 316 3.97 36.02 11.28
C TRP A 316 5.33 36.62 10.91
N VAL A 317 6.24 35.82 10.35
CA VAL A 317 7.62 36.21 10.05
C VAL A 317 7.75 36.57 8.57
N VAL A 318 7.23 37.73 8.20
CA VAL A 318 7.13 38.14 6.78
C VAL A 318 8.45 38.67 6.21
N GLU A 319 9.41 39.12 7.05
CA GLU A 319 10.69 39.68 6.58
C GLU A 319 11.93 38.92 7.08
N PRO A 320 12.74 38.33 6.18
CA PRO A 320 13.98 37.63 6.53
C PRO A 320 15.01 38.50 7.27
N MET A 321 15.03 39.81 7.02
CA MET A 321 15.98 40.73 7.68
C MET A 321 15.65 40.98 9.15
N LEU A 322 14.40 40.78 9.58
CA LEU A 322 14.01 40.86 11.00
C LEU A 322 14.31 39.56 11.77
N ARG A 323 14.57 38.47 11.04
CA ARG A 323 14.83 37.14 11.61
C ARG A 323 16.22 37.01 12.23
N GLN A 324 17.21 37.67 11.63
CA GLN A 324 18.60 37.60 12.08
C GLN A 324 19.13 38.99 12.41
N ARG A 325 19.55 39.19 13.66
CA ARG A 325 20.32 40.36 14.07
C ARG A 325 21.70 39.89 14.51
N GLN A 326 22.75 40.35 13.81
CA GLN A 326 24.15 39.97 14.11
C GLN A 326 24.37 38.45 14.14
N GLY A 327 23.71 37.68 13.26
CA GLY A 327 23.85 36.22 13.18
C GLY A 327 23.04 35.43 14.22
N VAL A 328 22.27 36.09 15.09
CA VAL A 328 21.38 35.43 16.05
C VAL A 328 19.95 35.40 15.51
N ASP A 329 19.34 34.21 15.52
CA ASP A 329 17.91 34.03 15.21
C ASP A 329 17.07 34.51 16.40
N LEU A 330 16.42 35.66 16.24
CA LEU A 330 15.60 36.28 17.29
C LEU A 330 14.17 35.73 17.32
N VAL A 331 13.78 34.92 16.34
CA VAL A 331 12.40 34.55 16.06
C VAL A 331 12.10 33.11 16.45
N SER A 332 13.08 32.21 16.39
CA SER A 332 12.92 30.80 16.79
C SER A 332 12.35 30.60 18.20
N GLY A 333 12.68 31.48 19.17
CA GLY A 333 12.10 31.43 20.52
C GLY A 333 10.68 32.00 20.64
N LEU A 334 10.33 32.95 19.78
CA LEU A 334 9.01 33.59 19.76
C LEU A 334 7.95 32.69 19.11
N GLU A 335 8.34 31.89 18.10
CA GLU A 335 7.45 30.94 17.42
C GLU A 335 6.83 29.93 18.40
N TYR A 336 7.61 29.42 19.37
CA TYR A 336 7.13 28.46 20.37
C TYR A 336 6.10 29.08 21.33
N HIS A 337 6.39 30.29 21.85
CA HIS A 337 5.46 31.00 22.73
C HIS A 337 4.19 31.42 22.00
N LEU A 338 4.31 31.91 20.76
CA LEU A 338 3.17 32.26 19.92
C LEU A 338 2.31 31.03 19.62
N ALA A 339 2.92 29.91 19.22
CA ALA A 339 2.21 28.65 18.96
C ALA A 339 1.47 28.16 20.21
N THR A 340 2.09 28.27 21.40
CA THR A 340 1.47 27.88 22.67
C THR A 340 0.30 28.80 23.04
N ALA A 341 0.47 30.12 22.88
CA ALA A 341 -0.58 31.11 23.15
C ALA A 341 -1.77 30.96 22.20
N LEU A 342 -1.52 30.70 20.92
CA LEU A 342 -2.57 30.43 19.94
C LEU A 342 -3.36 29.15 20.30
N LEU A 343 -2.71 28.06 20.70
CA LEU A 343 -3.40 26.84 21.12
C LEU A 343 -4.24 27.04 22.40
N ARG A 344 -3.72 27.82 23.35
CA ARG A 344 -4.41 28.09 24.63
C ARG A 344 -5.54 29.11 24.49
N ASP A 345 -5.25 30.26 23.91
CA ASP A 345 -6.11 31.45 24.01
C ASP A 345 -7.03 31.59 22.78
N TYR A 346 -6.55 31.20 21.59
CA TYR A 346 -7.31 31.31 20.34
C TYR A 346 -8.08 30.02 20.02
N PHE A 347 -7.39 28.88 19.92
CA PHE A 347 -8.02 27.58 19.61
C PHE A 347 -8.64 26.90 20.84
N LYS A 348 -8.26 27.30 22.06
CA LYS A 348 -8.78 26.78 23.33
C LYS A 348 -8.67 25.25 23.46
N THR A 349 -7.61 24.68 22.89
CA THR A 349 -7.34 23.23 22.89
C THR A 349 -6.24 22.82 23.86
N HIS A 350 -5.49 23.78 24.40
CA HIS A 350 -4.41 23.53 25.35
C HIS A 350 -4.74 24.15 26.72
N SER A 351 -4.84 23.33 27.77
CA SER A 351 -5.16 23.77 29.14
C SER A 351 -3.96 24.34 29.91
N GLY A 352 -2.75 24.33 29.32
CA GLY A 352 -1.54 24.91 29.92
C GLY A 352 -0.89 24.04 31.01
N VAL A 353 -1.27 22.78 31.16
CA VAL A 353 -0.62 21.84 32.10
C VAL A 353 0.26 20.89 31.31
N SER A 354 1.57 21.09 31.37
CA SER A 354 2.56 20.11 30.96
C SER A 354 2.56 18.97 31.99
N SER A 355 2.18 17.76 31.58
CA SER A 355 2.35 16.53 32.37
C SER A 355 3.65 15.83 32.00
#